data_AF-A0A835GFS9-F1
#
_entry.id   AF-A0A835GFS9-F1
#
_cell.length_a   1.000
_cell.length_b   1.000
_cell.length_c   1.000
_cell.angle_alpha   90.00
_cell.angle_beta   90.00
_cell.angle_gamma   90.00
#
_symmetry.space_group_name_H-M   'P 1'
#
loop_
_entity.id
_entity.type
_entity.pdbx_description
1 polymer ?
#
loop_
_entity_poly.entity_id
_entity_poly.type
_entity_poly.pdbx_seq_one_letter_code
_entity_poly.pdbx_strand_id
1 'polypeptide(L)'
;MNHDEIKSVVQEKFLSSERVTAFLCDAKVLHPDWVKKDRLLAIVEFGDEKAVFCLFTSCYPPKSFTDLSIEIVLPIDKSFKCEIDNKPSDPEAILYLNLQSRSNKYKFEIQMTPRVDNFVDDLFRGIEAVNKVPTQPDFVWLKKYTGKIDNDILTHTMAHPGGVPHTQSSAPVAIRESLIKHKMSDKEYEYTFTKKFSIFCGTWNVNDKSPVIPLKDWLSVDREPPDIYAVGFQELDLSKETFLFDQTLREDEWYSAVIKYVDKRAKYVKVEKVRLVGMMLIVLIKEKHLSHVRNVVCDTVGTGIMGKMGNKGGVSIRFDLHSTSLCFVNSHLAAHVEEFERRNQDFRDICNRTRFVQLNQLPKSIKDHDQVYWLGDLNYRITELDPTTVKKLCNENSFAPVLEWDQLKQQHKLNNVFSGYTEGEINFKPTYKYDPGTDNWDSSEKNRAPAWCDRIFWKGDNISQLGYRSHPSLNISDHKPVSAIFNSSIKIIDEEKYRKVYEEVIKQLDKDGE
;
A
#
# COMPACT_ATOMS: atom_id res chain seq x y z
N MET A 1 24.87 18.69 6.16
CA MET A 1 25.96 18.30 5.26
C MET A 1 26.18 19.40 4.25
N ASN A 2 27.43 19.69 3.94
CA ASN A 2 27.79 20.55 2.81
C ASN A 2 27.61 19.77 1.49
N HIS A 3 27.76 20.45 0.36
CA HIS A 3 27.51 19.84 -0.96
C HIS A 3 28.50 18.73 -1.31
N ASP A 4 29.76 18.84 -0.90
CA ASP A 4 30.77 17.81 -1.17
C ASP A 4 30.51 16.54 -0.35
N GLU A 5 30.02 16.69 0.88
CA GLU A 5 29.57 15.56 1.71
C GLU A 5 28.37 14.84 1.06
N ILE A 6 27.37 15.59 0.55
CA ILE A 6 26.25 14.98 -0.17
C ILE A 6 26.73 14.33 -1.47
N LYS A 7 27.70 14.95 -2.17
CA LYS A 7 28.31 14.36 -3.37
C LYS A 7 28.97 13.02 -3.07
N SER A 8 29.67 12.91 -1.93
CA SER A 8 30.28 11.65 -1.48
C SER A 8 29.22 10.58 -1.27
N VAL A 9 28.13 10.91 -0.58
CA VAL A 9 27.00 10.00 -0.37
C VAL A 9 26.34 9.57 -1.69
N VAL A 10 26.18 10.50 -2.63
CA VAL A 10 25.67 10.20 -3.97
C VAL A 10 26.65 9.35 -4.77
N GLN A 11 27.96 9.59 -4.65
CA GLN A 11 29.01 8.80 -5.30
C GLN A 11 29.06 7.36 -4.75
N GLU A 12 28.85 7.16 -3.45
CA GLU A 12 28.75 5.84 -2.83
C GLU A 12 27.58 5.01 -3.38
N LYS A 13 26.59 5.64 -4.04
CA LYS A 13 25.48 4.92 -4.69
C LYS A 13 25.90 4.20 -5.98
N PHE A 14 27.02 4.59 -6.58
CA PHE A 14 27.52 4.10 -7.86
C PHE A 14 28.82 3.32 -7.69
N LEU A 15 29.24 2.58 -8.73
CA LEU A 15 30.54 1.92 -8.72
C LEU A 15 31.70 2.90 -8.60
N SER A 16 32.84 2.42 -8.10
CA SER A 16 34.10 3.19 -8.15
C SER A 16 34.53 3.55 -9.58
N SER A 17 34.14 2.76 -10.58
CA SER A 17 34.33 3.04 -12.01
C SER A 17 33.31 4.02 -12.60
N GLU A 18 32.26 4.36 -11.85
CA GLU A 18 31.14 5.22 -12.28
C GLU A 18 31.19 6.53 -11.52
N ARG A 19 31.62 7.58 -12.21
CA ARG A 19 31.96 8.84 -11.56
C ARG A 19 30.78 9.81 -11.61
N VAL A 20 30.35 10.30 -10.46
CA VAL A 20 29.37 11.39 -10.36
C VAL A 20 30.06 12.71 -10.72
N THR A 21 29.78 13.20 -11.92
CA THR A 21 30.42 14.39 -12.47
C THR A 21 29.74 15.67 -12.01
N ALA A 22 28.41 15.68 -11.94
CA ALA A 22 27.60 16.79 -11.46
C ALA A 22 26.32 16.28 -10.78
N PHE A 23 25.74 17.06 -9.86
CA PHE A 23 24.44 16.73 -9.26
C PHE A 23 23.70 17.97 -8.73
N LEU A 24 22.37 17.84 -8.59
CA LEU A 24 21.45 18.85 -8.06
C LEU A 24 20.53 18.21 -7.02
N CYS A 25 20.28 18.90 -5.90
CA CYS A 25 19.48 18.37 -4.79
C CYS A 25 17.98 18.69 -4.87
N ASP A 26 17.62 19.74 -5.59
CA ASP A 26 16.33 20.41 -5.45
C ASP A 26 15.57 20.43 -6.78
N ALA A 27 15.53 19.29 -7.48
CA ALA A 27 14.81 19.15 -8.74
C ALA A 27 13.43 18.55 -8.51
N LYS A 28 12.37 19.32 -8.78
CA LYS A 28 10.99 18.84 -8.68
C LYS A 28 10.54 18.26 -10.00
N VAL A 29 10.16 16.98 -10.00
CA VAL A 29 9.67 16.33 -11.23
C VAL A 29 8.23 16.75 -11.51
N LEU A 30 7.99 17.25 -12.71
CA LEU A 30 6.68 17.60 -13.25
C LEU A 30 6.25 16.51 -14.23
N HIS A 31 5.82 15.37 -13.68
CA HIS A 31 5.25 14.24 -14.42
C HIS A 31 3.81 14.00 -13.94
N PRO A 32 2.85 13.59 -14.81
CA PRO A 32 1.45 13.36 -14.41
C PRO A 32 1.29 12.45 -13.19
N ASP A 33 2.18 11.47 -13.03
CA ASP A 33 2.15 10.54 -11.89
C ASP A 33 2.90 11.05 -10.64
N TRP A 34 3.82 12.02 -10.76
CA TRP A 34 4.79 12.39 -9.70
C TRP A 34 4.78 13.87 -9.33
N VAL A 35 3.63 14.53 -9.50
CA VAL A 35 3.46 15.99 -9.37
C VAL A 35 4.23 16.56 -8.17
N LYS A 36 5.28 17.34 -8.45
CA LYS A 36 6.04 18.20 -7.52
C LYS A 36 6.75 17.50 -6.35
N LYS A 37 7.28 16.29 -6.55
CA LYS A 37 8.18 15.68 -5.55
C LYS A 37 9.64 16.07 -5.78
N ASP A 38 10.35 16.39 -4.71
CA ASP A 38 11.79 16.71 -4.74
C ASP A 38 12.62 15.46 -5.09
N ARG A 39 13.65 15.66 -5.91
CA ARG A 39 14.59 14.64 -6.37
C ARG A 39 16.00 15.18 -6.46
N LEU A 40 16.94 14.27 -6.27
CA LEU A 40 18.34 14.46 -6.60
C LEU A 40 18.56 14.06 -8.06
N LEU A 41 19.11 14.96 -8.88
CA LEU A 41 19.60 14.64 -10.22
C LEU A 41 21.12 14.45 -10.17
N ALA A 42 21.63 13.38 -10.73
CA ALA A 42 23.07 13.13 -10.85
C ALA A 42 23.45 12.79 -12.29
N ILE A 43 24.53 13.37 -12.79
CA ILE A 43 25.18 12.94 -14.03
C ILE A 43 26.29 11.99 -13.65
N VAL A 44 26.25 10.79 -14.21
CA VAL A 44 27.20 9.72 -13.93
C VAL A 44 27.89 9.31 -15.21
N GLU A 45 29.21 9.21 -15.15
CA GLU A 45 30.10 8.90 -16.26
C GLU A 45 30.74 7.52 -16.06
N PHE A 46 30.76 6.70 -17.11
CA PHE A 46 31.46 5.44 -17.17
C PHE A 46 32.18 5.32 -18.52
N GLY A 47 33.51 5.36 -18.51
CA GLY A 47 34.30 5.50 -19.74
C GLY A 47 33.91 6.78 -20.47
N ASP A 48 33.51 6.65 -21.74
CA ASP A 48 33.06 7.77 -22.59
C ASP A 48 31.53 7.98 -22.56
N GLU A 49 30.79 7.18 -21.77
CA GLU A 49 29.34 7.23 -21.69
C GLU A 49 28.88 8.02 -20.46
N LYS A 50 27.79 8.81 -20.63
CA LYS A 50 27.15 9.53 -19.53
C LYS A 50 25.64 9.26 -19.47
N ALA A 51 25.09 9.26 -18.26
CA ALA A 51 23.66 9.14 -18.03
C ALA A 51 23.20 10.07 -16.90
N VAL A 52 21.95 10.53 -16.99
CA VAL A 52 21.28 11.27 -15.92
C VAL A 52 20.47 10.30 -15.07
N PHE A 53 20.75 10.28 -13.77
CA PHE A 53 20.02 9.54 -12.77
C PHE A 53 19.12 10.48 -11.97
N CYS A 54 17.85 10.09 -11.80
CA CYS A 54 16.92 10.74 -10.87
C CYS A 54 16.76 9.85 -9.64
N LEU A 55 17.08 10.41 -8.48
CA LEU A 55 17.17 9.71 -7.21
C LEU A 55 16.12 10.27 -6.24
N PHE A 56 15.34 9.38 -5.63
CA PHE A 56 14.57 9.69 -4.43
C PHE A 56 15.44 9.56 -3.19
N THR A 57 15.19 10.40 -2.18
CA THR A 57 15.85 10.34 -0.89
C THR A 57 14.84 10.12 0.24
N SER A 58 15.06 9.14 1.11
CA SER A 58 14.21 8.89 2.28
C SER A 58 14.41 9.89 3.42
N CYS A 59 15.52 10.62 3.42
CA CYS A 59 15.77 11.74 4.32
C CYS A 59 16.59 12.83 3.61
N TYR A 60 16.46 14.09 4.03
CA TYR A 60 17.24 15.19 3.46
C TYR A 60 17.95 16.01 4.56
N PRO A 61 19.27 16.26 4.44
CA PRO A 61 20.19 15.70 3.44
C PRO A 61 20.41 14.18 3.66
N PRO A 62 20.70 13.39 2.60
CA PRO A 62 20.94 11.95 2.72
C PRO A 62 22.18 11.68 3.55
N LYS A 63 22.11 10.75 4.50
CA LYS A 63 23.22 10.43 5.42
C LYS A 63 24.03 9.22 4.96
N SER A 64 23.43 8.36 4.16
CA SER A 64 24.07 7.20 3.55
C SER A 64 23.51 6.95 2.16
N PHE A 65 24.26 6.28 1.28
CA PHE A 65 23.78 5.91 -0.05
C PHE A 65 22.51 5.04 0.00
N THR A 66 22.23 4.37 1.13
CA THR A 66 20.99 3.60 1.35
C THR A 66 19.75 4.48 1.46
N ASP A 67 19.93 5.77 1.79
CA ASP A 67 18.84 6.75 1.75
C ASP A 67 18.40 7.05 0.31
N LEU A 68 19.24 6.72 -0.68
CA LEU A 68 19.03 7.05 -2.09
C LEU A 68 18.46 5.85 -2.86
N SER A 69 17.39 6.10 -3.60
CA SER A 69 16.75 5.12 -4.50
C SER A 69 16.72 5.66 -5.93
N ILE A 70 17.24 4.91 -6.89
CA ILE A 70 17.21 5.28 -8.31
C ILE A 70 15.78 5.09 -8.83
N GLU A 71 15.18 6.14 -9.37
CA GLU A 71 13.84 6.12 -9.94
C GLU A 71 13.80 6.27 -11.46
N ILE A 72 14.69 7.09 -12.03
CA ILE A 72 14.83 7.28 -13.48
C ILE A 72 16.30 7.15 -13.87
N VAL A 73 16.53 6.50 -15.01
CA VAL A 73 17.83 6.48 -15.71
C VAL A 73 17.63 6.97 -17.14
N LEU A 74 18.32 8.04 -17.52
CA LEU A 74 18.29 8.62 -18.87
C LEU A 74 19.68 8.54 -19.50
N PRO A 75 19.96 7.57 -20.39
CA PRO A 75 21.21 7.56 -21.13
C PRO A 75 21.32 8.80 -22.01
N ILE A 76 22.47 9.47 -21.99
CA ILE A 76 22.78 10.57 -22.91
C ILE A 76 23.21 9.96 -24.24
N ASP A 77 22.26 9.38 -24.98
CA ASP A 77 22.49 8.81 -26.30
C ASP A 77 22.17 9.81 -27.43
N LYS A 78 22.23 9.39 -28.70
CA LYS A 78 21.94 10.26 -29.86
C LYS A 78 20.49 10.77 -29.89
N SER A 79 19.59 10.17 -29.11
CA SER A 79 18.20 10.63 -28.97
C SER A 79 18.02 11.59 -27.80
N PHE A 80 19.04 11.81 -26.98
CA PHE A 80 18.96 12.66 -25.82
C PHE A 80 18.76 14.12 -26.23
N LYS A 81 17.76 14.77 -25.63
CA LYS A 81 17.49 16.20 -25.82
C LYS A 81 17.39 16.89 -24.47
N CYS A 82 17.95 18.09 -24.42
CA CYS A 82 17.85 19.01 -23.29
C CYS A 82 17.28 20.33 -23.80
N GLU A 83 16.14 20.76 -23.24
CA GLU A 83 15.52 22.06 -23.52
C GLU A 83 15.31 22.81 -22.20
N ILE A 84 15.67 24.10 -22.18
CA ILE A 84 15.51 24.98 -21.01
C ILE A 84 14.46 26.02 -21.39
N ASP A 85 13.26 25.94 -20.80
CA ASP A 85 12.12 26.77 -21.25
C ASP A 85 12.27 28.25 -20.85
N ASN A 86 12.89 28.52 -19.70
CA ASN A 86 13.15 29.87 -19.18
C ASN A 86 14.54 29.86 -18.54
N LYS A 87 15.49 30.61 -19.10
CA LYS A 87 16.74 30.98 -18.39
C LYS A 87 16.55 32.41 -17.84
N PRO A 88 15.92 32.56 -16.67
CA PRO A 88 15.68 33.89 -16.10
C PRO A 88 17.00 34.59 -15.78
N SER A 89 17.03 35.91 -15.98
CA SER A 89 18.19 36.78 -15.65
C SER A 89 18.45 36.88 -14.15
N ASP A 90 17.49 36.44 -13.35
CA ASP A 90 17.48 36.53 -11.89
C ASP A 90 18.06 35.25 -11.26
N PRO A 91 19.11 35.34 -10.43
CA PRO A 91 19.70 34.20 -9.75
C PRO A 91 18.77 33.49 -8.74
N GLU A 92 17.63 34.08 -8.35
CA GLU A 92 16.63 33.43 -7.48
C GLU A 92 15.47 32.80 -8.25
N ALA A 93 15.44 32.91 -9.58
CA ALA A 93 14.30 32.46 -10.36
C ALA A 93 14.29 30.94 -10.63
N ILE A 94 13.11 30.46 -11.00
CA ILE A 94 12.85 29.04 -11.29
C ILE A 94 13.20 28.74 -12.75
N LEU A 95 14.02 27.72 -12.95
CA LEU A 95 14.36 27.15 -14.25
C LEU A 95 13.53 25.88 -14.50
N TYR A 96 13.04 25.74 -15.72
CA TYR A 96 12.40 24.51 -16.18
C TYR A 96 13.33 23.76 -17.14
N LEU A 97 13.78 22.57 -16.72
CA LEU A 97 14.66 21.70 -17.48
C LEU A 97 13.84 20.54 -18.05
N ASN A 98 13.75 20.44 -19.38
CA ASN A 98 13.13 19.32 -20.07
C ASN A 98 14.22 18.37 -20.55
N LEU A 99 14.19 17.13 -20.05
CA LEU A 99 15.10 16.07 -20.46
C LEU A 99 14.30 15.00 -21.22
N GLN A 100 14.79 14.64 -22.40
CA GLN A 100 14.27 13.54 -23.18
C GLN A 100 15.39 12.54 -23.45
N SER A 101 15.11 11.25 -23.30
CA SER A 101 15.97 10.17 -23.77
C SER A 101 15.08 9.05 -24.30
N ARG A 102 15.28 8.69 -25.57
CA ARG A 102 14.46 7.71 -26.29
C ARG A 102 12.97 8.12 -26.26
N SER A 103 12.09 7.25 -25.77
CA SER A 103 10.66 7.52 -25.60
C SER A 103 10.30 8.25 -24.30
N ASN A 104 11.26 8.44 -23.39
CA ASN A 104 11.00 9.00 -22.08
C ASN A 104 11.23 10.51 -22.09
N LYS A 105 10.25 11.29 -21.60
CA LYS A 105 10.34 12.74 -21.48
C LYS A 105 9.97 13.16 -20.07
N TYR A 106 10.83 13.95 -19.44
CA TYR A 106 10.66 14.45 -18.08
C TYR A 106 10.89 15.95 -18.04
N LYS A 107 10.06 16.65 -17.26
CA LYS A 107 10.19 18.08 -17.00
C LYS A 107 10.55 18.26 -15.53
N PHE A 108 11.53 19.11 -15.24
CA PHE A 108 12.00 19.41 -13.89
C PHE A 108 11.88 20.90 -13.62
N GLU A 109 11.37 21.25 -12.45
CA GLU A 109 11.37 22.59 -11.88
C GLU A 109 12.54 22.69 -10.90
N ILE A 110 13.47 23.62 -11.13
CA ILE A 110 14.74 23.73 -10.40
C ILE A 110 14.96 25.19 -9.99
N GLN A 111 15.32 25.44 -8.74
CA GLN A 111 15.74 26.78 -8.31
C GLN A 111 17.15 27.08 -8.84
N MET A 112 17.33 28.25 -9.49
CA MET A 112 18.64 28.65 -9.98
C MET A 112 19.66 28.74 -8.84
N THR A 113 20.80 28.11 -9.05
CA THR A 113 22.00 28.22 -8.20
C THR A 113 23.23 28.12 -9.09
N PRO A 114 24.43 28.56 -8.64
CA PRO A 114 25.67 28.39 -9.42
C PRO A 114 25.98 26.93 -9.80
N ARG A 115 25.35 25.96 -9.13
CA ARG A 115 25.50 24.52 -9.40
C ARG A 115 24.68 24.07 -10.61
N VAL A 116 23.60 24.79 -10.93
CA VAL A 116 22.76 24.52 -12.11
C VAL A 116 23.58 24.73 -13.38
N ASP A 117 24.37 25.80 -13.48
CA ASP A 117 25.24 26.03 -14.63
C ASP A 117 26.25 24.89 -14.80
N ASN A 118 26.92 24.45 -13.72
CA ASN A 118 27.84 23.30 -13.78
C ASN A 118 27.17 22.00 -14.25
N PHE A 119 25.94 21.75 -13.80
CA PHE A 119 25.16 20.58 -14.20
C PHE A 119 24.76 20.65 -15.67
N VAL A 120 24.26 21.80 -16.12
CA VAL A 120 23.85 22.05 -17.51
C VAL A 120 25.05 21.96 -18.45
N ASP A 121 26.20 22.53 -18.06
CA ASP A 121 27.44 22.45 -18.84
C ASP A 121 27.90 20.99 -18.99
N ASP A 122 27.82 20.18 -17.93
CA ASP A 122 28.23 18.78 -18.01
C ASP A 122 27.28 17.93 -18.85
N LEU A 123 25.99 18.28 -18.83
CA LEU A 123 24.98 17.68 -19.69
C LEU A 123 25.28 17.97 -21.16
N PHE A 124 25.57 19.23 -21.52
CA PHE A 124 25.92 19.61 -22.88
C PHE A 124 27.24 18.99 -23.34
N ARG A 125 28.25 18.87 -22.45
CA ARG A 125 29.47 18.11 -22.75
C ARG A 125 29.16 16.64 -23.09
N GLY A 126 28.25 16.00 -22.36
CA GLY A 126 27.81 14.63 -22.67
C GLY A 126 27.13 14.53 -24.03
N ILE A 127 26.22 15.45 -24.35
CA ILE A 127 25.53 15.51 -25.64
C ILE A 127 26.52 15.71 -26.79
N GLU A 128 27.48 16.64 -26.63
CA GLU A 128 28.51 16.91 -27.64
C GLU A 128 29.42 15.70 -27.85
N ALA A 129 29.84 15.02 -26.76
CA ALA A 129 30.66 13.83 -26.85
C ALA A 129 29.97 12.73 -27.68
N VAL A 130 28.70 12.46 -27.42
CA VAL A 130 27.94 11.42 -28.14
C VAL A 130 27.70 11.77 -29.61
N ASN A 131 27.54 13.05 -29.93
CA ASN A 131 27.42 13.52 -31.31
C ASN A 131 28.72 13.39 -32.13
N LYS A 132 29.88 13.30 -31.47
CA LYS A 132 31.18 13.09 -32.13
C LYS A 132 31.47 11.62 -32.43
N VAL A 133 30.75 10.68 -31.82
CA VAL A 133 31.00 9.23 -32.02
C VAL A 133 30.20 8.70 -33.22
N PRO A 134 30.85 7.99 -34.18
CA PRO A 134 30.17 7.44 -35.36
C PRO A 134 29.06 6.45 -34.99
N THR A 135 29.33 5.59 -34.02
CA THR A 135 28.42 4.54 -33.53
C THR A 135 27.71 5.00 -32.25
N GLN A 136 26.45 4.59 -32.08
CA GLN A 136 25.70 4.87 -30.86
C GLN A 136 26.28 4.08 -29.68
N PRO A 137 26.43 4.67 -28.49
CA PRO A 137 26.86 3.92 -27.31
C PRO A 137 25.77 2.96 -26.85
N ASP A 138 26.16 1.77 -26.39
CA ASP A 138 25.24 0.69 -26.03
C ASP A 138 24.79 0.74 -24.57
N PHE A 139 25.43 1.56 -23.73
CA PHE A 139 25.05 1.78 -22.33
C PHE A 139 24.87 0.49 -21.53
N VAL A 140 25.73 -0.50 -21.79
CA VAL A 140 25.62 -1.85 -21.19
C VAL A 140 25.65 -1.78 -19.66
N TRP A 141 26.43 -0.85 -19.10
CA TRP A 141 26.53 -0.65 -17.65
C TRP A 141 25.22 -0.15 -17.00
N LEU A 142 24.30 0.45 -17.76
CA LEU A 142 23.01 0.92 -17.26
C LEU A 142 21.97 -0.20 -17.08
N LYS A 143 22.18 -1.38 -17.68
CA LYS A 143 21.23 -2.50 -17.60
C LYS A 143 20.89 -2.89 -16.15
N LYS A 144 21.86 -2.80 -15.25
CA LYS A 144 21.71 -3.10 -13.82
C LYS A 144 20.80 -2.11 -13.06
N TYR A 145 20.62 -0.90 -13.59
CA TYR A 145 19.80 0.15 -12.99
C TYR A 145 18.40 0.25 -13.61
N THR A 146 18.12 -0.49 -14.69
CA THR A 146 16.88 -0.34 -15.49
C THR A 146 15.92 -1.55 -15.38
N GLY A 147 16.22 -2.54 -14.54
CA GLY A 147 15.25 -3.54 -14.07
C GLY A 147 14.83 -4.62 -15.09
N LYS A 148 15.38 -4.67 -16.30
CA LYS A 148 15.24 -5.83 -17.21
C LYS A 148 16.43 -6.76 -17.03
N ILE A 149 16.28 -7.73 -16.13
CA ILE A 149 17.16 -8.90 -16.11
C ILE A 149 16.62 -9.86 -17.18
N ASP A 150 17.27 -9.90 -18.34
CA ASP A 150 17.09 -11.02 -19.26
C ASP A 150 17.78 -12.24 -18.65
N ASN A 151 17.02 -13.33 -18.48
CA ASN A 151 17.50 -14.62 -17.94
C ASN A 151 18.61 -15.27 -18.79
N ASP A 152 18.95 -14.72 -19.96
CA ASP A 152 19.93 -15.28 -20.90
C ASP A 152 21.40 -15.06 -20.49
N ILE A 153 21.67 -14.24 -19.46
CA ILE A 153 23.05 -14.06 -18.95
C ILE A 153 23.48 -15.26 -18.05
N LEU A 154 22.54 -16.04 -17.53
CA LEU A 154 22.85 -17.18 -16.64
C LEU A 154 23.36 -18.43 -17.37
N THR A 155 23.14 -18.57 -18.68
CA THR A 155 23.46 -19.80 -19.42
C THR A 155 24.77 -19.75 -20.22
N HIS A 156 25.28 -18.57 -20.56
CA HIS A 156 26.48 -18.46 -21.40
C HIS A 156 27.82 -18.41 -20.65
N THR A 157 27.83 -18.31 -19.31
CA THR A 157 29.10 -18.28 -18.54
C THR A 157 29.52 -19.67 -18.00
N MET A 158 28.67 -20.70 -18.14
CA MET A 158 28.97 -22.05 -17.59
C MET A 158 29.45 -23.08 -18.62
N ALA A 159 29.79 -22.69 -19.85
CA ALA A 159 30.30 -23.65 -20.83
C ALA A 159 31.40 -23.05 -21.71
N HIS A 160 32.64 -23.03 -21.22
CA HIS A 160 33.81 -23.49 -21.98
C HIS A 160 35.06 -23.62 -21.08
N PRO A 161 35.73 -24.79 -21.06
CA PRO A 161 37.05 -24.94 -20.48
C PRO A 161 38.12 -24.56 -21.53
N GLY A 162 38.83 -23.45 -21.30
CA GLY A 162 39.96 -23.04 -22.15
C GLY A 162 40.57 -21.76 -21.61
N GLY A 163 41.67 -21.88 -20.88
CA GLY A 163 42.25 -20.78 -20.10
C GLY A 163 43.02 -19.73 -20.90
N VAL A 164 43.01 -18.49 -20.40
CA VAL A 164 44.15 -17.57 -20.13
C VAL A 164 43.66 -16.51 -19.10
N PRO A 165 44.52 -15.63 -18.55
CA PRO A 165 44.86 -15.52 -17.13
C PRO A 165 44.02 -14.52 -16.31
N HIS A 166 44.07 -14.69 -14.98
CA HIS A 166 43.50 -13.85 -13.93
C HIS A 166 43.46 -12.34 -14.24
N THR A 167 42.24 -11.82 -14.38
CA THR A 167 41.90 -10.47 -13.94
C THR A 167 40.78 -10.59 -12.92
N GLN A 168 41.00 -10.01 -11.73
CA GLN A 168 40.02 -9.94 -10.65
C GLN A 168 38.78 -9.17 -11.14
N SER A 169 37.79 -9.88 -11.68
CA SER A 169 36.49 -9.28 -12.00
C SER A 169 35.63 -9.34 -10.75
N SER A 170 35.51 -8.22 -10.06
CA SER A 170 34.47 -8.02 -9.06
C SER A 170 33.11 -8.38 -9.66
N ALA A 171 32.30 -9.15 -8.92
CA ALA A 171 30.94 -9.51 -9.37
C ALA A 171 30.17 -8.23 -9.75
N PRO A 172 29.37 -8.24 -10.85
CA PRO A 172 28.55 -7.11 -11.25
C PRO A 172 27.75 -6.56 -10.06
N VAL A 173 27.66 -5.24 -9.88
CA VAL A 173 27.02 -4.63 -8.69
C VAL A 173 25.63 -5.17 -8.39
N ALA A 174 24.80 -5.41 -9.39
CA ALA A 174 23.48 -6.00 -9.16
C ALA A 174 23.57 -7.44 -8.59
N ILE A 175 24.57 -8.22 -8.99
CA ILE A 175 24.84 -9.54 -8.41
C ILE A 175 25.32 -9.37 -6.97
N ARG A 176 26.24 -8.43 -6.70
CA ARG A 176 26.72 -8.18 -5.34
C ARG A 176 25.62 -7.62 -4.42
N GLU A 177 24.81 -6.67 -4.87
CA GLU A 177 23.67 -6.13 -4.13
C GLU A 177 22.57 -7.17 -3.90
N SER A 178 22.27 -8.01 -4.89
CA SER A 178 21.31 -9.11 -4.72
C SER A 178 21.83 -10.16 -3.74
N LEU A 179 23.13 -10.49 -3.77
CA LEU A 179 23.77 -11.37 -2.79
C LEU A 179 23.78 -10.77 -1.38
N ILE A 180 24.08 -9.47 -1.24
CA ILE A 180 23.97 -8.77 0.05
C ILE A 180 22.54 -8.83 0.55
N LYS A 181 21.55 -8.48 -0.29
CA LYS A 181 20.13 -8.52 0.06
C LYS A 181 19.69 -9.92 0.48
N HIS A 182 20.16 -10.95 -0.21
CA HIS A 182 19.88 -12.35 0.13
C HIS A 182 20.50 -12.73 1.48
N LYS A 183 21.81 -12.50 1.67
CA LYS A 183 22.50 -12.77 2.95
C LYS A 183 21.90 -11.98 4.13
N MET A 184 21.49 -10.73 3.90
CA MET A 184 20.80 -9.92 4.91
C MET A 184 19.43 -10.52 5.25
N SER A 185 18.66 -10.97 4.25
CA SER A 185 17.37 -11.62 4.45
C SER A 185 17.50 -12.90 5.29
N ASP A 186 18.56 -13.69 5.09
CA ASP A 186 18.79 -14.91 5.88
C ASP A 186 19.10 -14.61 7.36
N LYS A 187 19.67 -13.43 7.62
CA LYS A 187 20.00 -12.93 8.97
C LYS A 187 18.96 -11.98 9.55
N GLU A 188 17.75 -11.91 8.98
CA GLU A 188 16.73 -10.92 9.37
C GLU A 188 16.39 -10.97 10.86
N TYR A 189 16.40 -12.16 11.46
CA TYR A 189 16.13 -12.35 12.88
C TYR A 189 17.19 -11.73 13.81
N GLU A 190 18.41 -11.44 13.32
CA GLU A 190 19.49 -10.86 14.11
C GLU A 190 19.32 -9.35 14.32
N TYR A 191 18.61 -8.68 13.40
CA TYR A 191 18.42 -7.23 13.41
C TYR A 191 16.97 -6.79 13.45
N THR A 192 16.01 -7.70 13.64
CA THR A 192 14.60 -7.34 13.78
C THR A 192 14.04 -7.76 15.14
N PHE A 193 13.00 -7.05 15.57
CA PHE A 193 12.18 -7.41 16.72
C PHE A 193 10.72 -7.10 16.43
N THR A 194 9.80 -7.72 17.17
CA THR A 194 8.37 -7.48 17.01
C THR A 194 7.83 -6.59 18.11
N LYS A 195 7.00 -5.62 17.73
CA LYS A 195 6.21 -4.81 18.67
C LYS A 195 4.73 -5.07 18.46
N LYS A 196 3.99 -5.13 19.55
CA LYS A 196 2.54 -5.30 19.55
C LYS A 196 1.84 -3.97 19.24
N PHE A 197 0.94 -3.99 18.26
CA PHE A 197 0.06 -2.88 17.90
C PHE A 197 -1.39 -3.32 18.06
N SER A 198 -2.20 -2.45 18.65
CA SER A 198 -3.64 -2.67 18.75
C SER A 198 -4.34 -2.16 17.49
N ILE A 199 -5.13 -3.01 16.83
CA ILE A 199 -5.83 -2.69 15.57
C ILE A 199 -7.33 -2.88 15.77
N PHE A 200 -8.10 -1.79 15.69
CA PHE A 200 -9.55 -1.81 15.69
C PHE A 200 -10.06 -1.91 14.27
N CYS A 201 -10.90 -2.90 13.98
CA CYS A 201 -11.68 -3.00 12.75
C CYS A 201 -13.16 -2.82 13.08
N GLY A 202 -13.83 -1.88 12.41
CA GLY A 202 -15.28 -1.67 12.55
C GLY A 202 -15.97 -1.72 11.19
N THR A 203 -17.16 -2.31 11.14
CA THR A 203 -18.02 -2.27 9.94
C THR A 203 -19.44 -1.84 10.29
N TRP A 204 -20.07 -1.05 9.41
CA TRP A 204 -21.48 -0.70 9.55
C TRP A 204 -22.15 -0.40 8.20
N ASN A 205 -23.18 -1.18 7.85
CA ASN A 205 -24.12 -0.78 6.80
C ASN A 205 -25.05 0.31 7.37
N VAL A 206 -24.99 1.53 6.81
CA VAL A 206 -25.69 2.69 7.36
C VAL A 206 -27.01 3.00 6.66
N ASN A 207 -27.40 2.24 5.63
CA ASN A 207 -28.69 2.35 4.96
C ASN A 207 -29.09 3.81 4.63
N ASP A 208 -28.16 4.53 4.01
CA ASP A 208 -28.27 5.92 3.58
C ASP A 208 -28.67 6.91 4.71
N LYS A 209 -28.29 6.59 5.95
CA LYS A 209 -28.51 7.48 7.10
C LYS A 209 -27.32 8.42 7.29
N SER A 210 -27.60 9.64 7.73
CA SER A 210 -26.57 10.55 8.24
C SER A 210 -26.13 10.14 9.65
N PRO A 211 -24.90 10.47 10.08
CA PRO A 211 -24.39 10.20 11.42
C PRO A 211 -24.96 11.19 12.45
N VAL A 212 -26.26 11.10 12.73
CA VAL A 212 -26.97 11.99 13.66
C VAL A 212 -26.81 11.59 15.13
N ILE A 213 -26.18 10.44 15.41
CA ILE A 213 -25.92 9.93 16.76
C ILE A 213 -24.42 9.89 17.08
N PRO A 214 -24.02 9.99 18.37
CA PRO A 214 -22.63 9.80 18.76
C PRO A 214 -22.11 8.39 18.46
N LEU A 215 -20.91 8.28 17.89
CA LEU A 215 -20.27 6.98 17.57
C LEU A 215 -19.37 6.45 18.69
N LYS A 216 -19.30 7.14 19.83
CA LYS A 216 -18.38 6.78 20.94
C LYS A 216 -18.65 5.37 21.49
N ASP A 217 -19.91 4.95 21.51
CA ASP A 217 -20.33 3.64 22.03
C ASP A 217 -20.02 2.51 21.04
N TRP A 218 -19.44 2.83 19.88
CA TRP A 218 -18.88 1.89 18.93
C TRP A 218 -17.35 2.01 18.85
N LEU A 219 -16.84 3.24 18.66
CA LEU A 219 -15.44 3.50 18.32
C LEU A 219 -14.52 3.63 19.55
N SER A 220 -15.06 3.92 20.74
CA SER A 220 -14.27 4.27 21.93
C SER A 220 -14.68 3.47 23.17
N VAL A 221 -14.87 2.17 23.00
CA VAL A 221 -15.34 1.27 24.08
C VAL A 221 -14.24 0.37 24.66
N ASP A 222 -13.08 0.31 24.02
CA ASP A 222 -11.97 -0.52 24.48
C ASP A 222 -11.20 0.16 25.61
N ARG A 223 -10.58 -0.66 26.47
CA ARG A 223 -9.85 -0.18 27.66
C ARG A 223 -8.73 0.78 27.28
N GLU A 224 -7.98 0.48 26.24
CA GLU A 224 -6.88 1.31 25.73
C GLU A 224 -7.20 1.79 24.31
N PRO A 225 -6.82 3.04 23.96
CA PRO A 225 -6.97 3.53 22.59
C PRO A 225 -6.19 2.64 21.62
N PRO A 226 -6.79 2.14 20.52
CA PRO A 226 -6.09 1.31 19.54
C PRO A 226 -4.99 2.10 18.83
N ASP A 227 -3.95 1.45 18.32
CA ASP A 227 -2.93 2.14 17.53
C ASP A 227 -3.42 2.48 16.12
N ILE A 228 -4.31 1.64 15.57
CA ILE A 228 -4.90 1.78 14.23
C ILE A 228 -6.42 1.61 14.33
N TYR A 229 -7.16 2.46 13.64
CA TYR A 229 -8.57 2.25 13.32
C TYR A 229 -8.72 1.95 11.83
N ALA A 230 -9.45 0.90 11.48
CA ALA A 230 -9.95 0.62 10.15
C ALA A 230 -11.49 0.55 10.22
N VAL A 231 -12.18 1.55 9.70
CA VAL A 231 -13.64 1.69 9.80
C VAL A 231 -14.25 1.64 8.41
N GLY A 232 -15.02 0.61 8.14
CA GLY A 232 -15.75 0.39 6.89
C GLY A 232 -17.23 0.72 7.02
N PHE A 233 -17.77 1.32 5.96
CA PHE A 233 -19.19 1.60 5.80
C PHE A 233 -19.72 1.01 4.50
N GLN A 234 -21.00 0.63 4.50
CA GLN A 234 -21.75 0.22 3.32
C GLN A 234 -23.06 1.00 3.25
N GLU A 235 -23.62 1.15 2.05
CA GLU A 235 -24.83 1.94 1.80
C GLU A 235 -24.73 3.38 2.34
N LEU A 236 -23.55 3.99 2.21
CA LEU A 236 -23.30 5.36 2.67
C LEU A 236 -24.28 6.36 2.03
N ASP A 237 -24.57 6.14 0.75
CA ASP A 237 -25.49 6.92 -0.07
C ASP A 237 -26.12 5.98 -1.11
N LEU A 238 -27.46 5.93 -1.16
CA LEU A 238 -28.23 5.11 -2.08
C LEU A 238 -28.84 5.91 -3.25
N SER A 239 -28.50 7.20 -3.36
CA SER A 239 -28.98 8.09 -4.41
C SER A 239 -28.50 7.67 -5.81
N LYS A 240 -29.31 7.99 -6.82
CA LYS A 240 -28.95 7.72 -8.23
C LYS A 240 -27.79 8.59 -8.67
N GLU A 241 -27.67 9.79 -8.09
CA GLU A 241 -26.64 10.76 -8.34
C GLU A 241 -25.27 10.23 -7.92
N THR A 242 -25.14 9.65 -6.72
CA THR A 242 -23.90 9.00 -6.29
C THR A 242 -23.54 7.84 -7.20
N PHE A 243 -24.53 7.07 -7.64
CA PHE A 243 -24.30 5.94 -8.54
C PHE A 243 -23.81 6.37 -9.94
N LEU A 244 -24.30 7.48 -10.48
CA LEU A 244 -23.98 7.95 -11.84
C LEU A 244 -22.81 8.93 -11.91
N PHE A 245 -22.63 9.77 -10.90
CA PHE A 245 -21.73 10.93 -10.92
C PHE A 245 -20.67 10.91 -9.81
N ASP A 246 -20.70 9.90 -8.92
CA ASP A 246 -19.74 9.72 -7.82
C ASP A 246 -19.61 10.91 -6.84
N GLN A 247 -20.67 11.72 -6.71
CA GLN A 247 -20.75 12.86 -5.81
C GLN A 247 -21.68 12.58 -4.64
N THR A 248 -21.18 12.74 -3.41
CA THR A 248 -21.99 12.62 -2.20
C THR A 248 -21.44 13.48 -1.06
N LEU A 249 -22.31 14.10 -0.28
CA LEU A 249 -21.97 14.77 0.98
C LEU A 249 -21.77 13.77 2.13
N ARG A 250 -22.31 12.55 1.99
CA ARG A 250 -22.27 11.51 3.02
C ARG A 250 -20.85 11.10 3.39
N GLU A 251 -19.93 11.16 2.43
CA GLU A 251 -18.52 10.85 2.63
C GLU A 251 -17.90 11.72 3.72
N ASP A 252 -18.12 13.03 3.66
CA ASP A 252 -17.53 13.98 4.62
C ASP A 252 -18.28 14.00 5.95
N GLU A 253 -19.60 13.80 5.95
CA GLU A 253 -20.40 13.65 7.16
C GLU A 253 -19.89 12.48 8.02
N TRP A 254 -19.80 11.29 7.42
CA TRP A 254 -19.36 10.08 8.13
C TRP A 254 -17.88 10.12 8.50
N TYR A 255 -17.01 10.62 7.62
CA TYR A 255 -15.61 10.82 7.97
C TYR A 255 -15.45 11.76 9.17
N SER A 256 -16.15 12.90 9.17
CA SER A 256 -16.11 13.86 10.27
C SER A 256 -16.64 13.26 11.56
N ALA A 257 -17.71 12.45 11.50
CA ALA A 257 -18.25 11.75 12.65
C ALA A 257 -17.25 10.74 13.24
N VAL A 258 -16.56 9.96 12.41
CA VAL A 258 -15.50 9.04 12.86
C VAL A 258 -14.39 9.83 13.56
N ILE A 259 -13.82 10.86 12.93
CA ILE A 259 -12.77 11.70 13.52
C ILE A 259 -13.24 12.34 14.84
N LYS A 260 -14.51 12.73 14.93
CA LYS A 260 -15.09 13.30 16.15
C LYS A 260 -15.19 12.30 17.29
N TYR A 261 -15.39 11.00 17.05
CA TYR A 261 -15.71 10.01 18.09
C TYR A 261 -14.70 8.87 18.28
N VAL A 262 -13.60 8.83 17.52
CA VAL A 262 -12.42 8.02 17.90
C VAL A 262 -11.86 8.46 19.25
N ASP A 263 -11.17 7.54 19.91
CA ASP A 263 -10.77 7.68 21.31
C ASP A 263 -9.90 8.92 21.56
N LYS A 264 -10.39 9.88 22.35
CA LYS A 264 -9.72 11.15 22.59
C LYS A 264 -8.49 11.08 23.49
N ARG A 265 -8.21 9.92 24.09
CA ARG A 265 -6.98 9.66 24.85
C ARG A 265 -5.73 9.58 23.96
N ALA A 266 -5.91 9.52 22.64
CA ALA A 266 -4.81 9.60 21.67
C ALA A 266 -5.18 10.52 20.50
N LYS A 267 -4.15 11.11 19.86
CA LYS A 267 -4.32 11.87 18.63
C LYS A 267 -4.14 10.95 17.43
N TYR A 268 -5.12 10.96 16.53
CA TYR A 268 -5.13 10.16 15.31
C TYR A 268 -5.02 11.04 14.08
N VAL A 269 -4.37 10.50 13.05
CA VAL A 269 -4.20 11.10 11.73
C VAL A 269 -4.65 10.10 10.67
N LYS A 270 -5.13 10.61 9.53
CA LYS A 270 -5.56 9.78 8.41
C LYS A 270 -4.36 9.12 7.76
N VAL A 271 -4.39 7.80 7.63
CA VAL A 271 -3.52 7.07 6.69
C VAL A 271 -4.12 7.19 5.30
N GLU A 272 -5.35 6.70 5.11
CA GLU A 272 -6.10 6.93 3.88
C GLU A 272 -7.62 6.78 4.08
N LYS A 273 -8.40 7.33 3.14
CA LYS A 273 -9.84 7.09 2.95
C LYS A 273 -10.09 6.73 1.48
N VAL A 274 -10.89 5.69 1.23
CA VAL A 274 -11.30 5.28 -0.12
C VAL A 274 -12.80 5.03 -0.16
N ARG A 275 -13.45 5.39 -1.27
CA ARG A 275 -14.89 5.18 -1.50
C ARG A 275 -15.16 4.59 -2.89
N LEU A 276 -16.18 3.75 -2.97
CA LEU A 276 -16.80 3.29 -4.21
C LEU A 276 -18.32 3.29 -4.02
N VAL A 277 -18.99 4.26 -4.63
CA VAL A 277 -20.45 4.50 -4.44
C VAL A 277 -20.78 4.58 -2.94
N GLY A 278 -21.51 3.60 -2.39
CA GLY A 278 -21.89 3.55 -0.98
C GLY A 278 -20.93 2.77 -0.08
N MET A 279 -19.82 2.24 -0.58
CA MET A 279 -18.79 1.59 0.24
C MET A 279 -17.67 2.57 0.56
N MET A 280 -17.32 2.74 1.83
CA MET A 280 -16.21 3.60 2.25
C MET A 280 -15.34 2.89 3.26
N LEU A 281 -14.02 3.03 3.17
CA LEU A 281 -13.08 2.55 4.18
C LEU A 281 -12.18 3.71 4.62
N ILE A 282 -12.07 3.90 5.93
CA ILE A 282 -11.22 4.91 6.56
C ILE A 282 -10.19 4.18 7.40
N VAL A 283 -8.91 4.47 7.18
CA VAL A 283 -7.82 4.01 8.05
C VAL A 283 -7.16 5.19 8.74
N LEU A 284 -7.14 5.16 10.07
CA LEU A 284 -6.48 6.14 10.93
C LEU A 284 -5.41 5.45 11.75
N ILE A 285 -4.35 6.19 12.08
CA ILE A 285 -3.27 5.71 12.96
C ILE A 285 -2.97 6.76 14.02
N LYS A 286 -2.51 6.35 15.20
CA LYS A 286 -1.97 7.30 16.17
C LYS A 286 -0.84 8.12 15.54
N GLU A 287 -0.87 9.44 15.74
CA GLU A 287 0.07 10.39 15.10
C GLU A 287 1.53 9.99 15.29
N LYS A 288 1.91 9.51 16.48
CA LYS A 288 3.27 9.08 16.82
C LYS A 288 3.83 7.95 15.94
N HIS A 289 2.99 7.21 15.23
CA HIS A 289 3.40 6.09 14.38
C HIS A 289 3.42 6.46 12.88
N LEU A 290 2.94 7.65 12.50
CA LEU A 290 2.77 8.05 11.10
C LEU A 290 4.09 8.04 10.31
N SER A 291 5.21 8.44 10.95
CA SER A 291 6.55 8.45 10.34
C SER A 291 7.02 7.06 9.90
N HIS A 292 6.38 5.99 10.37
CA HIS A 292 6.71 4.61 10.03
C HIS A 292 5.75 4.01 8.99
N VAL A 293 4.76 4.76 8.53
CA VAL A 293 3.83 4.36 7.47
C VAL A 293 4.42 4.71 6.11
N ARG A 294 4.48 3.73 5.20
CA ARG A 294 5.00 3.89 3.83
C ARG A 294 4.11 3.16 2.85
N ASN A 295 4.30 3.44 1.56
CA ASN A 295 3.70 2.66 0.46
C ASN A 295 2.18 2.53 0.58
N VAL A 296 1.50 3.62 0.93
CA VAL A 296 0.05 3.69 1.04
C VAL A 296 -0.55 3.65 -0.38
N VAL A 297 -1.44 2.68 -0.62
CA VAL A 297 -2.15 2.52 -1.89
C VAL A 297 -3.56 2.05 -1.60
N CYS A 298 -4.53 2.54 -2.37
CA CYS A 298 -5.90 2.04 -2.33
C CYS A 298 -6.34 1.52 -3.69
N ASP A 299 -7.38 0.69 -3.69
CA ASP A 299 -8.01 0.21 -4.91
C ASP A 299 -9.50 -0.08 -4.67
N THR A 300 -10.28 -0.10 -5.73
CA THR A 300 -11.73 -0.34 -5.69
C THR A 300 -12.15 -1.34 -6.76
N VAL A 301 -13.06 -2.25 -6.41
CA VAL A 301 -13.58 -3.28 -7.32
C VAL A 301 -15.09 -3.30 -7.22
N GLY A 302 -15.78 -2.87 -8.28
CA GLY A 302 -17.22 -3.05 -8.41
C GLY A 302 -17.58 -4.45 -8.89
N THR A 303 -18.51 -5.11 -8.21
CA THR A 303 -19.03 -6.44 -8.53
C THR A 303 -20.55 -6.45 -8.71
N GLY A 304 -21.22 -5.30 -8.68
CA GLY A 304 -22.68 -5.20 -8.70
C GLY A 304 -23.30 -5.44 -10.07
N ILE A 305 -24.03 -4.46 -10.59
CA ILE A 305 -24.69 -4.56 -11.91
C ILE A 305 -23.65 -4.93 -12.98
N MET A 306 -23.98 -5.94 -13.81
CA MET A 306 -23.09 -6.53 -14.82
C MET A 306 -21.74 -7.03 -14.29
N GLY A 307 -21.61 -7.29 -12.99
CA GLY A 307 -20.36 -7.72 -12.34
C GLY A 307 -19.29 -6.62 -12.28
N LYS A 308 -19.64 -5.36 -12.56
CA LYS A 308 -18.68 -4.26 -12.72
C LYS A 308 -19.05 -2.99 -11.96
N MET A 309 -20.34 -2.73 -11.75
CA MET A 309 -20.78 -1.48 -11.11
C MET A 309 -20.52 -1.49 -9.60
N GLY A 310 -20.30 -0.30 -9.03
CA GLY A 310 -19.89 -0.12 -7.64
C GLY A 310 -21.01 -0.20 -6.59
N ASN A 311 -22.24 -0.57 -6.95
CA ASN A 311 -23.32 -0.75 -5.97
C ASN A 311 -23.14 -1.99 -5.06
N LYS A 312 -22.21 -2.87 -5.43
CA LYS A 312 -21.64 -3.99 -4.66
C LYS A 312 -20.17 -4.13 -5.02
N GLY A 313 -19.37 -4.75 -4.17
CA GLY A 313 -17.95 -4.97 -4.43
C GLY A 313 -17.09 -4.77 -3.20
N GLY A 314 -15.90 -4.20 -3.39
CA GLY A 314 -14.98 -3.91 -2.29
C GLY A 314 -14.08 -2.72 -2.55
N VAL A 315 -13.66 -2.09 -1.45
CA VAL A 315 -12.63 -1.05 -1.42
C VAL A 315 -11.52 -1.51 -0.48
N SER A 316 -10.27 -1.26 -0.87
CA SER A 316 -9.11 -1.76 -0.13
C SER A 316 -8.08 -0.67 0.08
N ILE A 317 -7.45 -0.66 1.25
CA ILE A 317 -6.29 0.18 1.57
C ILE A 317 -5.16 -0.72 2.05
N ARG A 318 -3.97 -0.55 1.47
CA ARG A 318 -2.74 -1.18 1.96
C ARG A 318 -1.68 -0.16 2.30
N PHE A 319 -0.79 -0.51 3.21
CA PHE A 319 0.42 0.23 3.53
C PHE A 319 1.42 -0.67 4.23
N ASP A 320 2.67 -0.24 4.29
CA ASP A 320 3.69 -0.87 5.12
C ASP A 320 3.83 -0.05 6.41
N LEU A 321 3.76 -0.71 7.56
CA LEU A 321 4.04 -0.13 8.87
C LEU A 321 5.31 -0.77 9.40
N HIS A 322 6.36 0.03 9.53
CA HIS A 322 7.72 -0.49 9.72
C HIS A 322 8.05 -1.52 8.61
N SER A 323 8.35 -2.77 8.98
CA SER A 323 8.68 -3.86 8.07
C SER A 323 7.57 -4.89 7.95
N THR A 324 6.32 -4.50 8.22
CA THR A 324 5.14 -5.37 8.06
C THR A 324 4.12 -4.70 7.15
N SER A 325 3.70 -5.42 6.12
CA SER A 325 2.70 -4.99 5.16
C SER A 325 1.29 -5.34 5.64
N LEU A 326 0.41 -4.33 5.69
CA LEU A 326 -0.97 -4.44 6.15
C LEU A 326 -1.93 -4.17 4.99
N CYS A 327 -3.01 -4.94 4.90
CA CYS A 327 -4.10 -4.72 3.95
C CYS A 327 -5.45 -4.76 4.66
N PHE A 328 -6.27 -3.74 4.44
CA PHE A 328 -7.63 -3.62 4.96
C PHE A 328 -8.60 -3.63 3.78
N VAL A 329 -9.62 -4.48 3.85
CA VAL A 329 -10.63 -4.64 2.80
C VAL A 329 -12.00 -4.41 3.42
N ASN A 330 -12.78 -3.50 2.85
CA ASN A 330 -14.19 -3.34 3.15
C ASN A 330 -15.01 -3.83 1.94
N SER A 331 -15.99 -4.72 2.13
CA SER A 331 -16.85 -5.19 1.05
C SER A 331 -18.34 -5.09 1.34
N HIS A 332 -19.12 -4.94 0.29
CA HIS A 332 -20.57 -5.08 0.29
C HIS A 332 -20.94 -6.11 -0.79
N LEU A 333 -21.24 -7.35 -0.37
CA LEU A 333 -21.49 -8.47 -1.29
C LEU A 333 -22.98 -8.59 -1.66
N ALA A 334 -23.29 -9.36 -2.70
CA ALA A 334 -24.65 -9.56 -3.18
C ALA A 334 -25.67 -9.93 -2.09
N ALA A 335 -26.81 -9.24 -2.11
CA ALA A 335 -27.93 -9.45 -1.20
C ALA A 335 -28.81 -10.65 -1.61
N HIS A 336 -29.85 -10.93 -0.82
CA HIS A 336 -30.81 -12.03 -0.97
C HIS A 336 -30.29 -13.39 -0.51
N VAL A 337 -31.15 -14.20 0.12
CA VAL A 337 -30.72 -15.45 0.79
C VAL A 337 -30.26 -16.49 -0.24
N GLU A 338 -30.88 -16.50 -1.41
CA GLU A 338 -30.65 -17.43 -2.51
C GLU A 338 -29.27 -17.24 -3.19
N GLU A 339 -28.64 -16.07 -3.03
CA GLU A 339 -27.49 -15.63 -3.83
C GLU A 339 -26.12 -15.91 -3.17
N PHE A 340 -25.95 -17.04 -2.46
CA PHE A 340 -24.68 -17.30 -1.77
C PHE A 340 -23.55 -17.65 -2.74
N GLU A 341 -23.82 -18.35 -3.85
CA GLU A 341 -22.81 -18.58 -4.90
C GLU A 341 -22.37 -17.27 -5.55
N ARG A 342 -23.29 -16.32 -5.69
CA ARG A 342 -22.96 -14.98 -6.17
C ARG A 342 -22.08 -14.24 -5.15
N ARG A 343 -22.35 -14.32 -3.85
CA ARG A 343 -21.45 -13.79 -2.82
C ARG A 343 -20.06 -14.44 -2.87
N ASN A 344 -20.00 -15.76 -3.09
CA ASN A 344 -18.73 -16.47 -3.29
C ASN A 344 -17.98 -15.94 -4.52
N GLN A 345 -18.69 -15.63 -5.61
CA GLN A 345 -18.11 -15.03 -6.81
C GLN A 345 -17.64 -13.59 -6.56
N ASP A 346 -18.44 -12.75 -5.89
CA ASP A 346 -18.06 -11.37 -5.55
C ASP A 346 -16.75 -11.37 -4.72
N PHE A 347 -16.63 -12.24 -3.72
CA PHE A 347 -15.40 -12.42 -2.94
C PHE A 347 -14.19 -12.78 -3.84
N ARG A 348 -14.34 -13.76 -4.74
CA ARG A 348 -13.29 -14.16 -5.67
C ARG A 348 -12.92 -13.04 -6.63
N ASP A 349 -13.89 -12.29 -7.12
CA ASP A 349 -13.67 -11.16 -8.01
C ASP A 349 -12.89 -10.04 -7.33
N ILE A 350 -13.22 -9.69 -6.08
CA ILE A 350 -12.45 -8.71 -5.29
C ILE A 350 -11.02 -9.20 -5.11
N CYS A 351 -10.81 -10.44 -4.67
CA CYS A 351 -9.47 -11.02 -4.53
C CYS A 351 -8.66 -10.97 -5.83
N ASN A 352 -9.31 -11.31 -6.96
CA ASN A 352 -8.66 -11.45 -8.25
C ASN A 352 -8.43 -10.11 -8.96
N ARG A 353 -9.26 -9.10 -8.71
CA ARG A 353 -9.21 -7.82 -9.44
C ARG A 353 -8.54 -6.71 -8.66
N THR A 354 -8.49 -6.79 -7.33
CA THR A 354 -7.78 -5.80 -6.52
C THR A 354 -6.27 -5.84 -6.84
N ARG A 355 -5.73 -4.69 -7.29
CA ARG A 355 -4.32 -4.52 -7.68
C ARG A 355 -3.78 -3.21 -7.14
N PHE A 356 -2.85 -3.31 -6.20
CA PHE A 356 -2.12 -2.18 -5.65
C PHE A 356 -0.90 -1.90 -6.52
N VAL A 357 -1.04 -0.92 -7.42
CA VAL A 357 0.03 -0.51 -8.33
C VAL A 357 0.87 0.57 -7.66
N GLN A 358 2.18 0.34 -7.63
CA GLN A 358 3.17 1.34 -7.23
C GLN A 358 4.23 1.44 -8.30
N LEU A 359 4.75 2.65 -8.50
CA LEU A 359 5.82 2.86 -9.45
C LEU A 359 7.07 2.04 -9.04
N ASN A 360 7.71 1.40 -10.02
CA ASN A 360 8.94 0.61 -9.84
C ASN A 360 8.81 -0.59 -8.89
N GLN A 361 7.57 -1.05 -8.63
CA GLN A 361 7.30 -2.29 -7.91
C GLN A 361 6.31 -3.15 -8.69
N LEU A 362 6.40 -4.47 -8.54
CA LEU A 362 5.39 -5.36 -9.08
C LEU A 362 4.04 -5.08 -8.37
N PRO A 363 2.91 -5.03 -9.12
CA PRO A 363 1.61 -4.86 -8.51
C PRO A 363 1.35 -5.95 -7.47
N LYS A 364 0.93 -5.54 -6.27
CA LYS A 364 0.53 -6.47 -5.22
C LYS A 364 -0.97 -6.73 -5.28
N SER A 365 -1.37 -7.94 -4.96
CA SER A 365 -2.75 -8.32 -4.68
C SER A 365 -2.99 -8.38 -3.16
N ILE A 366 -4.25 -8.56 -2.74
CA ILE A 366 -4.60 -8.64 -1.30
C ILE A 366 -3.77 -9.71 -0.58
N LYS A 367 -3.59 -10.89 -1.19
CA LYS A 367 -2.88 -12.03 -0.59
C LYS A 367 -1.37 -11.82 -0.40
N ASP A 368 -0.79 -10.79 -1.01
CA ASP A 368 0.66 -10.53 -0.98
C ASP A 368 1.08 -9.64 0.21
N HIS A 369 0.24 -9.59 1.25
CA HIS A 369 0.48 -8.82 2.47
C HIS A 369 0.64 -9.76 3.66
N ASP A 370 1.51 -9.37 4.60
CA ASP A 370 1.79 -10.15 5.81
C ASP A 370 0.54 -10.30 6.68
N GLN A 371 -0.28 -9.24 6.75
CA GLN A 371 -1.52 -9.23 7.51
C GLN A 371 -2.65 -8.60 6.71
N VAL A 372 -3.78 -9.30 6.63
CA VAL A 372 -4.99 -8.86 5.97
C VAL A 372 -6.15 -8.84 6.96
N TYR A 373 -6.91 -7.75 6.98
CA TYR A 373 -8.15 -7.60 7.75
C TYR A 373 -9.27 -7.31 6.76
N TRP A 374 -10.26 -8.20 6.72
CA TRP A 374 -11.39 -8.10 5.81
C TRP A 374 -12.67 -7.90 6.62
N LEU A 375 -13.39 -6.82 6.35
CA LEU A 375 -14.61 -6.43 7.04
C LEU A 375 -15.70 -6.06 6.04
N GLY A 376 -16.95 -6.03 6.49
CA GLY A 376 -18.03 -5.50 5.66
C GLY A 376 -19.39 -6.14 5.90
N ASP A 377 -20.36 -5.68 5.12
CA ASP A 377 -21.63 -6.39 4.91
C ASP A 377 -21.40 -7.49 3.87
N LEU A 378 -21.10 -8.68 4.36
CA LEU A 378 -20.87 -9.85 3.54
C LEU A 378 -22.19 -10.51 3.09
N ASN A 379 -23.33 -10.05 3.62
CA ASN A 379 -24.68 -10.41 3.20
C ASN A 379 -25.07 -11.89 3.22
N TYR A 380 -24.24 -12.78 3.78
CA TYR A 380 -24.61 -14.18 4.01
C TYR A 380 -25.73 -14.28 5.05
N ARG A 381 -26.63 -15.24 4.84
CA ARG A 381 -27.89 -15.37 5.58
C ARG A 381 -27.98 -16.71 6.30
N ILE A 382 -29.05 -16.88 7.06
CA ILE A 382 -29.44 -18.16 7.65
C ILE A 382 -30.26 -18.94 6.63
N THR A 383 -29.89 -20.20 6.37
CA THR A 383 -30.64 -21.14 5.53
C THR A 383 -31.51 -22.06 6.37
N GLU A 384 -32.48 -22.74 5.75
CA GLU A 384 -33.31 -23.84 6.31
C GLU A 384 -34.20 -23.52 7.55
N LEU A 385 -33.92 -22.47 8.31
CA LEU A 385 -34.72 -22.02 9.45
C LEU A 385 -35.70 -20.91 9.02
N ASP A 386 -36.95 -21.06 9.44
CA ASP A 386 -37.96 -20.02 9.21
C ASP A 386 -37.69 -18.78 10.09
N PRO A 387 -38.11 -17.57 9.66
CA PRO A 387 -37.87 -16.33 10.39
C PRO A 387 -38.38 -16.35 11.84
N THR A 388 -39.48 -17.04 12.13
CA THR A 388 -40.07 -17.08 13.49
C THR A 388 -39.16 -17.87 14.43
N THR A 389 -38.67 -19.03 13.98
CA THR A 389 -37.72 -19.86 14.74
C THR A 389 -36.40 -19.11 14.97
N VAL A 390 -35.86 -18.46 13.94
CA VAL A 390 -34.62 -17.66 14.07
C VAL A 390 -34.79 -16.55 15.09
N LYS A 391 -35.89 -15.76 15.00
CA LYS A 391 -36.18 -14.67 15.94
C LYS A 391 -36.31 -15.19 17.38
N LYS A 392 -37.00 -16.32 17.59
CA LYS A 392 -37.14 -16.95 18.91
C LYS A 392 -35.79 -17.30 19.52
N LEU A 393 -34.98 -18.10 18.80
CA LEU A 393 -33.68 -18.56 19.29
C LEU A 393 -32.72 -17.39 19.56
N CYS A 394 -32.72 -16.37 18.68
CA CYS A 394 -31.88 -15.19 18.87
C CYS A 394 -32.33 -14.32 20.05
N ASN A 395 -33.64 -14.25 20.35
CA ASN A 395 -34.15 -13.55 21.53
C ASN A 395 -33.79 -14.26 22.84
N GLU A 396 -33.70 -15.58 22.81
CA GLU A 396 -33.24 -16.43 23.92
C GLU A 396 -31.70 -16.47 24.06
N ASN A 397 -30.97 -15.72 23.22
CA ASN A 397 -29.50 -15.74 23.11
C ASN A 397 -28.92 -17.13 22.77
N SER A 398 -29.71 -17.99 22.13
CA SER A 398 -29.31 -19.33 21.69
C SER A 398 -28.81 -19.28 20.24
N PHE A 399 -27.58 -18.79 20.04
CA PHE A 399 -27.04 -18.53 18.70
C PHE A 399 -26.49 -19.77 17.99
N ALA A 400 -25.91 -20.72 18.73
CA ALA A 400 -25.22 -21.86 18.15
C ALA A 400 -26.08 -22.67 17.16
N PRO A 401 -27.35 -23.03 17.49
CA PRO A 401 -28.20 -23.76 16.54
C PRO A 401 -28.52 -22.98 15.26
N VAL A 402 -28.56 -21.65 15.33
CA VAL A 402 -28.79 -20.78 14.16
C VAL A 402 -27.52 -20.67 13.32
N LEU A 403 -26.35 -20.57 13.97
CA LEU A 403 -25.05 -20.47 13.31
C LEU A 403 -24.63 -21.73 12.54
N GLU A 404 -25.18 -22.91 12.86
CA GLU A 404 -25.01 -24.11 12.03
C GLU A 404 -25.59 -23.94 10.62
N TRP A 405 -26.56 -23.03 10.48
CA TRP A 405 -27.21 -22.68 9.22
C TRP A 405 -26.74 -21.32 8.66
N ASP A 406 -25.69 -20.73 9.22
CA ASP A 406 -25.05 -19.53 8.66
C ASP A 406 -24.31 -19.89 7.37
N GLN A 407 -24.74 -19.33 6.25
CA GLN A 407 -24.14 -19.64 4.95
C GLN A 407 -22.65 -19.31 4.93
N LEU A 408 -22.19 -18.21 5.54
CA LEU A 408 -20.77 -17.87 5.52
C LEU A 408 -19.93 -18.93 6.24
N LYS A 409 -20.35 -19.37 7.42
CA LYS A 409 -19.70 -20.47 8.14
C LYS A 409 -19.65 -21.75 7.31
N GLN A 410 -20.74 -22.09 6.63
CA GLN A 410 -20.78 -23.27 5.76
C GLN A 410 -19.82 -23.14 4.57
N GLN A 411 -19.85 -22.00 3.86
CA GLN A 411 -18.98 -21.75 2.70
C GLN A 411 -17.50 -21.64 3.09
N HIS A 412 -17.19 -21.06 4.26
CA HIS A 412 -15.83 -20.99 4.81
C HIS A 412 -15.31 -22.37 5.23
N LYS A 413 -16.13 -23.18 5.91
CA LYS A 413 -15.79 -24.58 6.27
C LYS A 413 -15.51 -25.45 5.05
N LEU A 414 -16.21 -25.20 3.94
CA LEU A 414 -15.99 -25.87 2.65
C LEU A 414 -14.81 -25.29 1.85
N ASN A 415 -14.12 -24.25 2.37
CA ASN A 415 -13.05 -23.51 1.69
C ASN A 415 -13.46 -22.84 0.36
N ASN A 416 -14.75 -22.59 0.15
CA ASN A 416 -15.25 -21.90 -1.04
C ASN A 416 -14.92 -20.40 -1.02
N VAL A 417 -14.81 -19.83 0.18
CA VAL A 417 -14.47 -18.42 0.44
C VAL A 417 -13.56 -18.32 1.66
N PHE A 418 -12.82 -17.22 1.76
CA PHE A 418 -12.00 -16.91 2.94
C PHE A 418 -11.03 -18.03 3.38
N SER A 419 -10.55 -18.84 2.43
CA SER A 419 -9.60 -19.92 2.71
C SER A 419 -8.31 -19.38 3.35
N GLY A 420 -7.97 -19.93 4.51
CA GLY A 420 -6.83 -19.50 5.34
C GLY A 420 -7.06 -18.18 6.10
N TYR A 421 -8.26 -17.59 6.05
CA TYR A 421 -8.66 -16.54 6.98
C TYR A 421 -9.33 -17.17 8.21
N THR A 422 -9.30 -16.42 9.30
CA THR A 422 -9.94 -16.77 10.58
C THR A 422 -11.04 -15.74 10.88
N GLU A 423 -12.11 -16.21 11.50
CA GLU A 423 -13.16 -15.38 12.10
C GLU A 423 -13.28 -15.71 13.59
N GLY A 424 -13.62 -14.70 14.39
CA GLY A 424 -13.82 -14.85 15.82
C GLY A 424 -15.08 -15.63 16.15
N GLU A 425 -15.15 -16.17 17.36
CA GLU A 425 -16.41 -16.73 17.85
C GLU A 425 -17.49 -15.64 17.94
N ILE A 426 -18.68 -15.95 17.40
CA ILE A 426 -19.81 -15.02 17.37
C ILE A 426 -20.65 -15.24 18.63
N ASN A 427 -20.52 -14.31 19.56
CA ASN A 427 -21.24 -14.30 20.84
C ASN A 427 -22.24 -13.13 20.96
N PHE A 428 -22.66 -12.57 19.82
CA PHE A 428 -23.59 -11.44 19.74
C PHE A 428 -24.78 -11.75 18.81
N LYS A 429 -25.91 -11.07 19.03
CA LYS A 429 -27.13 -11.22 18.21
C LYS A 429 -26.89 -10.89 16.73
N PRO A 430 -27.66 -11.46 15.80
CA PRO A 430 -27.65 -11.05 14.39
C PRO A 430 -27.75 -9.54 14.24
N THR A 431 -27.02 -9.00 13.27
CA THR A 431 -26.89 -7.55 13.07
C THR A 431 -27.87 -7.00 12.05
N TYR A 432 -28.57 -7.88 11.33
CA TYR A 432 -29.61 -7.60 10.35
C TYR A 432 -30.82 -8.50 10.63
N LYS A 433 -32.08 -8.16 10.32
CA LYS A 433 -32.61 -6.86 9.92
C LYS A 433 -33.46 -6.30 11.06
N TYR A 434 -33.24 -5.04 11.39
CA TYR A 434 -34.00 -4.31 12.41
C TYR A 434 -34.93 -3.28 11.77
N ASP A 435 -35.99 -2.91 12.48
CA ASP A 435 -36.74 -1.69 12.16
C ASP A 435 -35.88 -0.47 12.56
N PRO A 436 -35.53 0.45 11.63
CA PRO A 436 -34.67 1.59 11.93
C PRO A 436 -35.17 2.42 13.12
N GLY A 437 -34.25 2.80 14.01
CA GLY A 437 -34.52 3.53 15.25
C GLY A 437 -34.90 2.64 16.43
N THR A 438 -34.93 1.31 16.26
CA THR A 438 -35.38 0.37 17.30
C THR A 438 -34.43 -0.83 17.45
N ASP A 439 -34.71 -1.68 18.44
CA ASP A 439 -34.11 -3.01 18.60
C ASP A 439 -35.07 -4.14 18.20
N ASN A 440 -36.18 -3.79 17.53
CA ASN A 440 -37.15 -4.75 17.05
C ASN A 440 -36.67 -5.35 15.72
N TRP A 441 -36.89 -6.66 15.56
CA TRP A 441 -36.71 -7.32 14.27
C TRP A 441 -37.67 -6.77 13.22
N ASP A 442 -37.25 -6.86 11.95
CA ASP A 442 -38.06 -6.47 10.78
C ASP A 442 -39.53 -6.88 10.91
N SER A 443 -40.39 -5.86 11.03
CA SER A 443 -41.85 -6.00 11.11
C SER A 443 -42.55 -5.74 9.78
N SER A 444 -41.79 -5.46 8.71
CA SER A 444 -42.35 -5.30 7.37
C SER A 444 -42.96 -6.59 6.84
N GLU A 445 -43.77 -6.48 5.78
CA GLU A 445 -44.37 -7.63 5.09
C GLU A 445 -43.33 -8.66 4.61
N LYS A 446 -42.08 -8.23 4.39
CA LYS A 446 -40.98 -9.12 3.97
C LYS A 446 -40.49 -10.02 5.10
N ASN A 447 -40.77 -9.68 6.36
CA ASN A 447 -40.46 -10.45 7.57
C ASN A 447 -39.10 -11.16 7.49
N ARG A 448 -38.04 -10.41 7.19
CA ARG A 448 -36.72 -10.99 6.93
C ARG A 448 -36.23 -11.73 8.18
N ALA A 449 -35.72 -12.95 7.98
CA ALA A 449 -35.02 -13.67 9.03
C ALA A 449 -33.78 -12.86 9.48
N PRO A 450 -33.52 -12.75 10.79
CA PRO A 450 -32.27 -12.19 11.28
C PRO A 450 -31.05 -12.92 10.72
N ALA A 451 -29.97 -12.19 10.43
CA ALA A 451 -28.71 -12.73 9.91
C ALA A 451 -27.48 -11.96 10.40
N TRP A 452 -26.34 -12.65 10.47
CA TRP A 452 -25.02 -12.05 10.70
C TRP A 452 -24.41 -11.62 9.37
N CYS A 453 -24.98 -10.57 8.78
CA CYS A 453 -24.49 -9.99 7.53
C CYS A 453 -23.12 -9.31 7.70
N ASP A 454 -22.92 -8.64 8.84
CA ASP A 454 -21.76 -7.79 9.11
C ASP A 454 -20.64 -8.58 9.81
N ARG A 455 -19.52 -8.79 9.11
CA ARG A 455 -18.49 -9.77 9.52
C ARG A 455 -17.08 -9.22 9.45
N ILE A 456 -16.17 -9.80 10.23
CA ILE A 456 -14.75 -9.39 10.27
C ILE A 456 -13.85 -10.64 10.32
N PHE A 457 -13.06 -10.81 9.27
CA PHE A 457 -12.06 -11.86 9.10
C PHE A 457 -10.65 -11.27 9.15
N TRP A 458 -9.67 -12.11 9.49
CA TRP A 458 -8.26 -11.76 9.35
C TRP A 458 -7.43 -12.93 8.81
N LYS A 459 -6.27 -12.64 8.24
CA LYS A 459 -5.27 -13.61 7.79
C LYS A 459 -3.87 -13.05 8.03
N GLY A 460 -2.94 -13.92 8.38
CA GLY A 460 -1.55 -13.55 8.65
C GLY A 460 -1.08 -14.05 10.01
N ASP A 461 0.23 -14.09 10.19
CA ASP A 461 0.84 -14.59 11.40
C ASP A 461 0.82 -13.56 12.53
N ASN A 462 0.84 -14.06 13.77
CA ASN A 462 1.00 -13.25 14.99
C ASN A 462 -0.08 -12.17 15.19
N ILE A 463 -1.30 -12.47 14.75
CA ILE A 463 -2.52 -11.70 15.02
C ILE A 463 -3.34 -12.44 16.08
N SER A 464 -3.71 -11.74 17.16
CA SER A 464 -4.58 -12.26 18.21
C SER A 464 -5.82 -11.38 18.34
N GLN A 465 -7.01 -11.95 18.18
CA GLN A 465 -8.25 -11.21 18.42
C GLN A 465 -8.49 -11.09 19.92
N LEU A 466 -8.73 -9.86 20.38
CA LEU A 466 -9.00 -9.53 21.79
C LEU A 466 -10.50 -9.33 22.06
N GLY A 467 -11.30 -9.08 21.03
CA GLY A 467 -12.74 -8.94 21.15
C GLY A 467 -13.42 -8.90 19.78
N TYR A 468 -14.67 -9.38 19.74
CA TYR A 468 -15.54 -9.37 18.58
C TYR A 468 -17.00 -9.19 19.03
N ARG A 469 -17.65 -8.10 18.62
CA ARG A 469 -18.93 -7.65 19.21
C ARG A 469 -19.75 -6.80 18.27
N SER A 470 -21.07 -6.78 18.47
CA SER A 470 -21.98 -5.78 17.88
C SER A 470 -22.34 -4.67 18.86
N HIS A 471 -22.88 -3.57 18.35
CA HIS A 471 -23.14 -2.34 19.10
C HIS A 471 -24.61 -1.90 18.99
N PRO A 472 -25.54 -2.58 19.69
CA PRO A 472 -26.98 -2.40 19.49
C PRO A 472 -27.50 -1.00 19.86
N SER A 473 -26.79 -0.25 20.72
CA SER A 473 -27.15 1.12 21.09
C SER A 473 -27.12 2.11 19.91
N LEU A 474 -26.41 1.77 18.82
CA LEU A 474 -26.45 2.52 17.57
C LEU A 474 -27.52 1.91 16.65
N ASN A 475 -28.69 2.53 16.62
CA ASN A 475 -29.89 1.95 16.02
C ASN A 475 -30.48 2.76 14.85
N ILE A 476 -29.78 3.75 14.31
CA ILE A 476 -30.31 4.58 13.21
C ILE A 476 -30.50 3.81 11.89
N SER A 477 -29.72 2.74 11.70
CA SER A 477 -29.79 1.85 10.54
C SER A 477 -30.61 0.60 10.87
N ASP A 478 -31.03 -0.13 9.84
CA ASP A 478 -31.56 -1.50 9.97
C ASP A 478 -30.47 -2.55 10.22
N HIS A 479 -29.20 -2.13 10.19
CA HIS A 479 -28.05 -2.89 10.66
C HIS A 479 -27.47 -2.32 11.97
N LYS A 480 -26.89 -3.21 12.80
CA LYS A 480 -26.09 -2.83 13.97
C LYS A 480 -24.60 -2.85 13.62
N PRO A 481 -23.80 -1.85 14.05
CA PRO A 481 -22.36 -1.86 13.81
C PRO A 481 -21.69 -3.05 14.49
N VAL A 482 -20.59 -3.51 13.90
CA VAL A 482 -19.73 -4.57 14.44
C VAL A 482 -18.32 -4.03 14.63
N SER A 483 -17.62 -4.48 15.66
CA SER A 483 -16.18 -4.25 15.80
C SER A 483 -15.42 -5.50 16.24
N ALA A 484 -14.17 -5.58 15.80
CA ALA A 484 -13.17 -6.48 16.31
C ALA A 484 -11.93 -5.68 16.72
N ILE A 485 -11.30 -6.07 17.81
CA ILE A 485 -10.04 -5.48 18.28
C ILE A 485 -8.98 -6.57 18.28
N PHE A 486 -7.83 -6.26 17.68
CA PHE A 486 -6.73 -7.20 17.50
C PHE A 486 -5.48 -6.68 18.17
N ASN A 487 -4.64 -7.59 18.63
CA ASN A 487 -3.26 -7.33 18.95
C ASN A 487 -2.37 -8.03 17.92
N SER A 488 -1.65 -7.22 17.15
CA SER A 488 -0.92 -7.63 15.96
C SER A 488 0.56 -7.34 16.12
N SER A 489 1.39 -8.33 15.85
CA SER A 489 2.84 -8.17 15.95
C SER A 489 3.39 -7.55 14.67
N ILE A 490 4.01 -6.38 14.80
CA ILE A 490 4.62 -5.62 13.72
C ILE A 490 6.14 -5.74 13.83
N LYS A 491 6.79 -6.14 12.74
CA LYS A 491 8.24 -6.29 12.64
C LYS A 491 8.90 -4.92 12.50
N ILE A 492 9.90 -4.67 13.33
CA ILE A 492 10.69 -3.44 13.38
C ILE A 492 12.17 -3.80 13.20
N ILE A 493 12.87 -3.02 12.37
CA ILE A 493 14.32 -3.12 12.21
C ILE A 493 15.00 -2.33 13.35
N ASP A 494 15.93 -3.00 14.03
CA ASP A 494 16.91 -2.37 14.91
C ASP A 494 18.07 -1.87 14.04
N GLU A 495 18.10 -0.56 13.79
CA GLU A 495 19.06 0.07 12.86
C GLU A 495 20.51 -0.15 13.28
N GLU A 496 20.82 -0.25 14.58
CA GLU A 496 22.19 -0.46 15.04
C GLU A 496 22.63 -1.90 14.75
N LYS A 497 21.76 -2.88 15.03
CA LYS A 497 22.04 -4.28 14.71
C LYS A 497 22.06 -4.51 13.21
N TYR A 498 21.15 -3.88 12.45
CA TYR A 498 21.12 -3.96 10.99
C TYR A 498 22.45 -3.53 10.41
N ARG A 499 22.98 -2.38 10.85
CA ARG A 499 24.28 -1.88 10.39
C ARG A 499 25.43 -2.84 10.73
N LYS A 500 25.45 -3.39 11.94
CA LYS A 500 26.46 -4.38 12.36
C LYS A 500 26.42 -5.63 11.48
N VAL A 501 25.24 -6.22 11.30
CA VAL A 501 25.05 -7.41 10.46
C VAL A 501 25.41 -7.12 9.00
N TYR A 502 25.04 -5.94 8.49
CA TYR A 502 25.38 -5.50 7.15
C TYR A 502 26.90 -5.38 6.93
N GLU A 503 27.61 -4.74 7.87
CA GLU A 503 29.07 -4.65 7.85
C GLU A 503 29.74 -6.05 7.88
N GLU A 504 29.19 -7.00 8.64
CA GLU A 504 29.67 -8.38 8.67
C GLU A 504 29.43 -9.11 7.34
N VAL A 505 28.24 -8.97 6.75
CA VAL A 505 27.89 -9.58 5.45
C VAL A 505 28.80 -9.06 4.35
N ILE A 506 29.09 -7.75 4.32
CA ILE A 506 30.05 -7.17 3.37
C ILE A 506 31.44 -7.75 3.58
N LYS A 507 31.97 -7.74 4.82
CA LYS A 507 33.30 -8.28 5.12
C LYS A 507 33.44 -9.76 4.73
N GLN A 508 32.37 -10.54 4.87
CA GLN A 508 32.37 -11.94 4.46
C GLN A 508 32.40 -12.08 2.94
N LEU A 509 31.58 -11.30 2.21
CA LEU A 509 31.57 -11.31 0.74
C LEU A 509 32.89 -10.83 0.14
N ASP A 510 33.58 -9.89 0.79
CA ASP A 510 34.91 -9.45 0.36
C ASP A 510 35.99 -10.53 0.57
N LYS A 511 35.90 -11.30 1.67
CA LYS A 511 36.82 -12.43 1.93
C LYS A 511 36.57 -13.64 1.04
N ASP A 512 35.31 -13.90 0.67
CA ASP A 512 34.93 -15.03 -0.19
C ASP A 512 35.21 -14.75 -1.69
N GLY A 513 35.51 -13.49 -2.04
CA GLY A 513 35.78 -13.04 -3.41
C GLY A 513 37.28 -12.79 -3.73
N GLU A 514 38.16 -12.93 -2.74
CA GLU A 514 39.63 -13.05 -2.89
C GLU A 514 40.02 -14.52 -3.08
#